data_AF-A0A917G6N4-F1
#
_entry.id   AF-A0A917G6N4-F1
#
_cell.length_a   1.000
_cell.length_b   1.000
_cell.length_c   1.000
_cell.angle_alpha   90.00
_cell.angle_beta   90.00
_cell.angle_gamma   90.00
#
_symmetry.space_group_name_H-M   'P 1'
#
loop_
_entity.id
_entity.type
_entity.pdbx_description
1 polymer ?
#
loop_
_entity_poly.entity_id
_entity_poly.type
_entity_poly.pdbx_seq_one_letter_code
_entity_poly.pdbx_strand_id
1 'polypeptide(L)'
;MPMSALHAQTICTWNYPPPYDLFNWPSWEQMSLNQTDFGDPELRERQFASIIDTTGDLIGFAQFFPLLGVTRLGLGLRPSLCGTGLGVPFVRVIAEEAQRRAPFDEIDLEVLTWNTRAIHTYEKAGFQITDTYQRNSLHGPAEFHCMVLKAPVIPS
;
A
#
# COMPACT_ATOMS: atom_id res chain seq x y z
N MET A 1 2.34 -0.30 13.01
CA MET A 1 3.63 -0.51 13.71
C MET A 1 4.74 -0.78 12.69
N PRO A 2 6.04 -0.60 13.00
CA PRO A 2 7.13 -0.98 12.09
C PRO A 2 7.01 -2.45 11.65
N MET A 3 7.34 -2.74 10.39
CA MET A 3 7.24 -4.11 9.87
C MET A 3 8.35 -5.02 10.39
N SER A 4 7.97 -6.12 11.05
CA SER A 4 8.91 -7.16 11.48
C SER A 4 9.25 -8.11 10.32
N ALA A 5 10.37 -8.83 10.43
CA ALA A 5 10.72 -9.87 9.46
C ALA A 5 9.66 -11.00 9.40
N LEU A 6 9.04 -11.35 10.54
CA LEU A 6 7.97 -12.36 10.57
C LEU A 6 6.71 -11.89 9.84
N HIS A 7 6.32 -10.61 9.99
CA HIS A 7 5.20 -10.06 9.23
C HIS A 7 5.52 -9.99 7.74
N ALA A 8 6.72 -9.55 7.37
CA ALA A 8 7.18 -9.54 5.99
C ALA A 8 7.13 -10.95 5.37
N GLN A 9 7.66 -11.95 6.07
CA GLN A 9 7.58 -13.35 5.66
C GLN A 9 6.13 -13.82 5.49
N THR A 10 5.24 -13.44 6.40
CA THR A 10 3.81 -13.76 6.30
C THR A 10 3.16 -13.11 5.07
N ILE A 11 3.48 -11.86 4.76
CA ILE A 11 2.95 -11.15 3.59
C ILE A 11 3.40 -11.81 2.27
N CYS A 12 4.64 -12.33 2.21
CA CYS A 12 5.11 -13.12 1.07
C CYS A 12 4.30 -14.41 0.83
N THR A 13 3.51 -14.87 1.81
CA THR A 13 2.62 -16.03 1.62
C THR A 13 1.24 -15.68 1.05
N TRP A 14 0.93 -14.38 0.94
CA TRP A 14 -0.37 -13.95 0.43
C TRP A 14 -0.48 -14.23 -1.06
N ASN A 15 -1.62 -14.80 -1.43
CA ASN A 15 -1.95 -15.15 -2.79
C ASN A 15 -3.31 -14.56 -3.16
N TYR A 16 -3.30 -13.59 -4.08
CA TYR A 16 -4.49 -13.02 -4.68
C TYR A 16 -4.91 -13.84 -5.92
N PRO A 17 -6.21 -14.10 -6.12
CA PRO A 17 -6.68 -14.75 -7.32
C PRO A 17 -6.62 -13.79 -8.53
N PRO A 18 -6.54 -14.30 -9.76
CA PRO A 18 -6.66 -13.47 -10.96
C PRO A 18 -7.93 -12.60 -10.95
N PRO A 19 -7.86 -11.36 -11.48
CA PRO A 19 -6.72 -10.73 -12.13
C PRO A 19 -5.79 -9.97 -11.16
N TYR A 20 -5.82 -10.27 -9.85
CA TYR A 20 -5.07 -9.53 -8.83
C TYR A 20 -3.75 -10.22 -8.43
N ASP A 21 -3.42 -11.35 -9.06
CA ASP A 21 -2.22 -12.15 -8.81
C ASP A 21 -0.91 -11.41 -9.10
N LEU A 22 -0.93 -10.35 -9.93
CA LEU A 22 0.22 -9.45 -10.10
C LEU A 22 0.62 -8.66 -8.84
N PHE A 23 -0.23 -8.63 -7.81
CA PHE A 23 0.08 -8.01 -6.51
C PHE A 23 0.68 -9.01 -5.51
N ASN A 24 0.89 -10.27 -5.93
CA ASN A 24 1.60 -11.25 -5.12
C ASN A 24 3.07 -10.89 -5.01
N TRP A 25 3.62 -11.04 -3.81
CA TRP A 25 5.06 -10.85 -3.57
C TRP A 25 5.85 -12.11 -3.93
N PRO A 26 7.12 -11.98 -4.34
CA PRO A 26 8.05 -13.11 -4.39
C PRO A 26 8.19 -13.77 -3.02
N SER A 27 8.81 -14.95 -2.99
CA SER A 27 9.03 -15.65 -1.73
C SER A 27 9.93 -14.83 -0.80
N TRP A 28 9.74 -14.98 0.51
CA TRP A 28 10.58 -14.31 1.51
C TRP A 28 12.07 -14.61 1.32
N GLU A 29 12.40 -15.86 0.96
CA GLU A 29 13.78 -16.27 0.68
C GLU A 29 14.37 -15.46 -0.47
N GLN A 30 13.64 -15.31 -1.58
CA GLN A 30 14.08 -14.52 -2.73
C GLN A 30 14.21 -13.03 -2.37
N MET A 31 13.22 -12.46 -1.69
CA MET A 31 13.23 -11.04 -1.31
C MET A 31 14.35 -10.71 -0.32
N SER A 32 14.55 -11.57 0.68
CA SER A 32 15.60 -11.39 1.68
C SER A 32 16.99 -11.61 1.08
N LEU A 33 17.16 -12.56 0.17
CA LEU A 33 18.44 -12.81 -0.51
C LEU A 33 18.82 -11.63 -1.42
N ASN A 34 17.86 -11.10 -2.16
CA ASN A 34 18.08 -10.01 -3.11
C ASN A 34 18.01 -8.61 -2.47
N GLN A 35 17.64 -8.52 -1.19
CA GLN A 35 17.43 -7.26 -0.47
C GLN A 35 16.49 -6.30 -1.23
N THR A 36 15.34 -6.80 -1.67
CA THR A 36 14.35 -6.02 -2.42
C THR A 36 13.16 -5.66 -1.53
N ASP A 37 12.65 -4.43 -1.62
CA ASP A 37 11.51 -3.92 -0.84
C ASP A 37 11.66 -4.25 0.66
N PHE A 38 10.64 -4.83 1.29
CA PHE A 38 10.72 -5.22 2.69
C PHE A 38 11.62 -6.45 2.93
N GLY A 39 12.32 -6.99 1.93
CA GLY A 39 13.41 -7.95 2.12
C GLY A 39 14.69 -7.28 2.65
N ASP A 40 14.94 -6.03 2.26
CA ASP A 40 16.00 -5.19 2.82
C ASP A 40 15.62 -4.75 4.26
N PRO A 41 16.43 -5.06 5.29
CA PRO A 41 16.13 -4.68 6.66
C PRO A 41 16.04 -3.17 6.90
N GLU A 42 16.90 -2.37 6.29
CA GLU A 42 16.91 -0.91 6.46
C GLU A 42 15.71 -0.28 5.76
N LEU A 43 15.42 -0.74 4.54
CA LEU A 43 14.25 -0.26 3.80
C LEU A 43 12.95 -0.66 4.52
N ARG A 44 12.86 -1.90 5.01
CA ARG A 44 11.73 -2.41 5.80
C ARG A 44 11.50 -1.58 7.05
N GLU A 45 12.55 -1.26 7.80
CA GLU A 45 12.43 -0.46 9.03
C GLU A 45 11.97 0.98 8.73
N ARG A 46 12.55 1.61 7.71
CA ARG A 46 12.30 3.02 7.40
C ARG A 46 10.96 3.26 6.72
N GLN A 47 10.57 2.39 5.79
CA GLN A 47 9.45 2.66 4.89
C GLN A 47 8.23 1.77 5.14
N PHE A 48 8.38 0.60 5.75
CA PHE A 48 7.28 -0.36 5.84
C PHE A 48 6.67 -0.46 7.23
N ALA A 49 5.34 -0.58 7.26
CA ALA A 49 4.57 -0.81 8.46
C ALA A 49 3.65 -2.02 8.30
N SER A 50 3.50 -2.76 9.39
CA SER A 50 2.44 -3.77 9.54
C SER A 50 1.19 -3.13 10.12
N ILE A 51 0.04 -3.51 9.57
CA ILE A 51 -1.27 -3.16 10.10
C ILE A 51 -1.85 -4.43 10.73
N ILE A 52 -2.08 -4.34 12.03
CA ILE A 52 -2.72 -5.38 12.83
C ILE A 52 -4.09 -4.90 13.28
N ASP A 53 -5.03 -5.82 13.44
CA ASP A 53 -6.31 -5.49 14.05
C ASP A 53 -6.24 -5.53 15.60
N THR A 54 -7.39 -5.33 16.24
CA THR A 54 -7.50 -5.31 17.71
C THR A 54 -7.26 -6.67 18.36
N THR A 55 -7.30 -7.76 17.60
CA THR A 55 -7.00 -9.12 18.07
C THR A 55 -5.51 -9.47 17.92
N GLY A 56 -4.74 -8.61 17.22
CA GLY A 56 -3.32 -8.81 16.94
C GLY A 56 -3.06 -9.50 15.60
N ASP A 57 -4.09 -9.77 14.81
CA ASP A 57 -3.94 -10.42 13.51
C ASP A 57 -3.38 -9.46 12.46
N LEU A 58 -2.44 -9.95 11.65
CA LEU A 58 -1.89 -9.20 10.53
C LEU A 58 -2.93 -9.10 9.40
N ILE A 59 -3.47 -7.90 9.20
CA ILE A 59 -4.51 -7.63 8.20
C ILE A 59 -3.98 -6.93 6.96
N GLY A 60 -2.81 -6.28 7.02
CA GLY A 60 -2.30 -5.48 5.91
C GLY A 60 -0.87 -5.00 6.11
N PHE A 61 -0.34 -4.36 5.08
CA PHE A 61 0.88 -3.56 5.15
C PHE A 61 0.73 -2.20 4.47
N ALA A 62 1.60 -1.28 4.84
CA ALA A 62 1.81 -0.01 4.16
C ALA A 62 3.30 0.21 3.92
N GLN A 63 3.61 0.86 2.81
CA GLN A 63 4.89 1.47 2.48
C GLN A 63 4.68 2.98 2.39
N PHE A 64 5.55 3.73 3.05
CA PHE A 64 5.61 5.18 2.99
C PHE A 64 6.88 5.55 2.21
N PHE A 65 6.75 5.65 0.89
CA PHE A 65 7.86 5.92 -0.01
C PHE A 65 8.12 7.44 -0.07
N PRO A 66 9.27 7.93 0.43
CA PRO A 66 9.55 9.35 0.48
C PRO A 66 9.97 9.87 -0.90
N LEU A 67 9.29 10.91 -1.36
CA LEU A 67 9.61 11.73 -2.52
C LEU A 67 9.79 13.18 -2.06
N LEU A 68 10.35 14.05 -2.92
CA LEU A 68 10.56 15.45 -2.55
C LEU A 68 9.20 16.17 -2.36
N GLY A 69 8.82 16.40 -1.10
CA GLY A 69 7.56 17.05 -0.72
C GLY A 69 6.31 16.17 -0.88
N VAL A 70 6.50 14.85 -1.08
CA VAL A 70 5.41 13.89 -1.29
C VAL A 70 5.73 12.60 -0.55
N THR A 71 4.76 12.05 0.17
CA THR A 71 4.81 10.68 0.69
C THR A 71 3.89 9.80 -0.15
N ARG A 72 4.49 8.92 -0.96
CA ARG A 72 3.77 7.97 -1.80
C ARG A 72 3.43 6.69 -1.06
N LEU A 73 2.17 6.29 -1.11
CA LEU A 73 1.70 5.09 -0.44
C LEU A 73 1.77 3.86 -1.35
N GLY A 74 2.42 2.82 -0.85
CA GLY A 74 2.18 1.43 -1.26
C GLY A 74 1.36 0.73 -0.17
N LEU A 75 0.40 -0.11 -0.51
CA LEU A 75 -0.40 -0.82 0.50
C LEU A 75 -0.97 -2.12 -0.04
N GLY A 76 -1.22 -3.06 0.87
CA GLY A 76 -1.89 -4.31 0.55
C GLY A 76 -2.70 -4.81 1.75
N LEU A 77 -3.95 -5.19 1.49
CA LEU A 77 -4.84 -5.81 2.47
C LEU A 77 -4.83 -7.32 2.25
N ARG A 78 -4.75 -8.11 3.33
CA ARG A 78 -4.77 -9.58 3.26
C ARG A 78 -5.88 -10.07 2.31
N PRO A 79 -5.59 -11.00 1.37
CA PRO A 79 -6.55 -11.38 0.31
C PRO A 79 -7.93 -11.80 0.82
N SER A 80 -7.98 -12.54 1.93
CA SER A 80 -9.23 -13.02 2.54
C SER A 80 -10.10 -11.91 3.15
N LEU A 81 -9.56 -10.70 3.29
CA LEU A 81 -10.26 -9.52 3.81
C LEU A 81 -10.70 -8.58 2.70
N CYS A 82 -10.33 -8.83 1.43
CA CYS A 82 -10.83 -8.04 0.32
C CYS A 82 -12.35 -8.18 0.17
N GLY A 83 -13.04 -7.07 -0.06
CA GLY A 83 -14.49 -7.08 -0.28
C GLY A 83 -15.36 -7.13 0.98
N THR A 84 -14.76 -7.12 2.18
CA THR A 84 -15.49 -7.15 3.47
C THR A 84 -15.90 -5.77 3.99
N GLY A 85 -15.60 -4.71 3.24
CA GLY A 85 -15.82 -3.31 3.68
C GLY A 85 -14.65 -2.67 4.42
N LEU A 86 -13.59 -3.43 4.72
CA LEU A 86 -12.40 -2.93 5.44
C LEU A 86 -11.51 -1.97 4.63
N GLY A 87 -11.66 -1.88 3.31
CA GLY A 87 -10.76 -1.11 2.45
C GLY A 87 -10.69 0.38 2.80
N VAL A 88 -11.83 1.05 2.99
CA VAL A 88 -11.88 2.49 3.29
C VAL A 88 -11.23 2.83 4.65
N PRO A 89 -11.63 2.21 5.78
CA PRO A 89 -10.97 2.48 7.05
C PRO A 89 -9.48 2.11 7.02
N PHE A 90 -9.10 1.04 6.31
CA PHE A 90 -7.70 0.65 6.13
C PHE A 90 -6.87 1.75 5.45
N VAL A 91 -7.35 2.28 4.32
CA VAL A 91 -6.65 3.36 3.60
C VAL A 91 -6.57 4.64 4.43
N ARG A 92 -7.65 5.00 5.14
CA ARG A 92 -7.68 6.21 5.98
C ARG A 92 -6.65 6.17 7.09
N VAL A 93 -6.56 5.06 7.82
CA VAL A 93 -5.56 4.88 8.89
C VAL A 93 -4.13 4.99 8.34
N ILE A 94 -3.87 4.46 7.13
CA ILE A 94 -2.56 4.59 6.48
C ILE A 94 -2.28 6.05 6.11
N ALA A 95 -3.25 6.76 5.54
CA ALA A 95 -3.10 8.16 5.16
C ALA A 95 -2.90 9.07 6.40
N GLU A 96 -3.63 8.83 7.49
CA GLU A 96 -3.42 9.52 8.77
C GLU A 96 -2.00 9.31 9.30
N GLU A 97 -1.50 8.07 9.23
CA GLU A 97 -0.14 7.75 9.67
C GLU A 97 0.91 8.39 8.74
N ALA A 98 0.68 8.48 7.43
CA ALA A 98 1.54 9.20 6.50
C ALA A 98 1.62 10.68 6.85
N GLN A 99 0.46 11.32 7.06
CA GLN A 99 0.36 12.72 7.48
C GLN A 99 1.08 12.97 8.81
N ARG A 100 0.95 12.04 9.76
CA ARG A 100 1.62 12.14 11.06
C ARG A 100 3.15 12.06 10.93
N ARG A 101 3.66 11.23 10.01
CA ARG A 101 5.10 11.07 9.75
C ARG A 101 5.70 12.27 9.02
N ALA A 102 4.97 12.83 8.06
CA ALA A 102 5.41 13.95 7.25
C ALA A 102 4.27 14.98 7.09
N PRO A 103 4.06 15.88 8.08
CA PRO A 103 2.91 16.78 8.12
C PRO A 103 2.80 17.81 6.99
N PHE A 104 3.85 17.98 6.20
CA PHE A 104 3.92 18.96 5.12
C PHE A 104 3.93 18.31 3.73
N ASP A 105 4.05 16.98 3.67
CA ASP A 105 4.07 16.27 2.40
C ASP A 105 2.67 16.14 1.83
N GLU A 106 2.56 16.24 0.50
CA GLU A 106 1.38 15.72 -0.19
C GLU A 106 1.35 14.19 -0.07
N ILE A 107 0.17 13.60 0.06
CA ILE A 107 0.02 12.14 0.15
C ILE A 107 -0.61 11.65 -1.14
N ASP A 108 0.10 10.76 -1.85
CA ASP A 108 -0.38 10.18 -3.10
C ASP A 108 -0.27 8.66 -3.12
N LEU A 109 -0.87 8.06 -4.15
CA LEU A 109 -0.71 6.65 -4.49
C LEU A 109 -0.85 6.47 -6.00
N GLU A 110 -0.29 5.37 -6.51
CA GLU A 110 -0.50 4.93 -7.88
C GLU A 110 -1.41 3.71 -7.90
N VAL A 111 -2.33 3.68 -8.86
CA VAL A 111 -3.24 2.54 -9.06
C VAL A 111 -3.43 2.25 -10.54
N LEU A 112 -3.44 0.97 -10.90
CA LEU A 112 -3.73 0.54 -12.26
C LEU A 112 -5.15 0.97 -12.66
N THR A 113 -5.32 1.54 -13.86
CA THR A 113 -6.62 2.12 -14.28
C THR A 113 -7.75 1.11 -14.37
N TRP A 114 -7.44 -0.18 -14.57
CA TRP A 114 -8.42 -1.26 -14.55
C TRP A 114 -8.84 -1.69 -13.13
N ASN A 115 -8.11 -1.31 -12.08
CA ASN A 115 -8.39 -1.70 -10.70
C ASN A 115 -9.46 -0.80 -10.07
N THR A 116 -10.65 -0.81 -10.67
CA THR A 116 -11.82 -0.01 -10.26
C THR A 116 -12.21 -0.22 -8.80
N ARG A 117 -11.99 -1.42 -8.25
CA ARG A 117 -12.20 -1.73 -6.84
C ARG A 117 -11.32 -0.87 -5.92
N ALA A 118 -10.03 -0.76 -6.23
CA ALA A 118 -9.10 0.04 -5.46
C ALA A 118 -9.39 1.53 -5.65
N ILE A 119 -9.60 1.98 -6.88
CA ILE A 119 -9.96 3.37 -7.21
C ILE A 119 -11.15 3.85 -6.38
N HIS A 120 -12.27 3.10 -6.39
CA HIS A 120 -13.46 3.46 -5.59
C HIS A 120 -13.20 3.49 -4.08
N THR A 121 -12.30 2.63 -3.61
CA THR A 121 -11.89 2.63 -2.20
C THR A 121 -11.11 3.90 -1.86
N TYR A 122 -10.18 4.29 -2.73
CA TYR A 122 -9.36 5.49 -2.56
C TYR A 122 -10.20 6.77 -2.66
N GLU A 123 -11.14 6.86 -3.60
CA GLU A 123 -12.08 7.98 -3.71
C GLU A 123 -12.90 8.16 -2.43
N LYS A 124 -13.47 7.07 -1.90
CA LYS A 124 -14.19 7.09 -0.62
C LYS A 124 -13.29 7.42 0.57
N ALA A 125 -11.99 7.13 0.48
CA ALA A 125 -11.01 7.49 1.48
C ALA A 125 -10.58 8.98 1.38
N GLY A 126 -10.97 9.71 0.33
CA GLY A 126 -10.69 11.13 0.16
C GLY A 126 -9.63 11.45 -0.90
N PHE A 127 -9.17 10.45 -1.65
CA PHE A 127 -8.25 10.62 -2.77
C PHE A 127 -8.99 11.05 -4.04
N GLN A 128 -8.30 11.77 -4.91
CA GLN A 128 -8.82 12.17 -6.23
C GLN A 128 -7.76 11.89 -7.30
N ILE A 129 -8.19 11.43 -8.47
CA ILE A 129 -7.28 11.27 -9.62
C ILE A 129 -6.80 12.66 -10.04
N THR A 130 -5.49 12.87 -10.04
CA THR A 130 -4.86 14.13 -10.45
C THR A 130 -4.03 13.99 -11.71
N ASP A 131 -3.60 12.77 -12.05
CA ASP A 131 -2.85 12.49 -13.26
C ASP A 131 -3.08 11.06 -13.76
N THR A 132 -2.79 10.80 -15.04
CA THR A 132 -2.84 9.47 -15.66
C THR A 132 -1.70 9.32 -16.66
N TYR A 133 -0.90 8.27 -16.49
CA TYR A 133 0.26 8.02 -17.35
C TYR A 133 0.53 6.54 -17.53
N GLN A 134 1.24 6.23 -18.61
CA GLN A 134 1.76 4.90 -18.87
C GLN A 134 3.21 4.80 -18.39
N ARG A 135 3.54 3.68 -17.73
CA ARG A 135 4.91 3.33 -17.40
C ARG A 135 5.14 1.83 -17.54
N ASN A 136 6.41 1.45 -17.68
CA ASN A 136 6.79 0.05 -17.65
C ASN A 136 6.55 -0.50 -16.23
N SER A 137 5.91 -1.67 -16.16
CA SER A 137 5.76 -2.48 -14.96
C SER A 137 6.48 -3.83 -15.16
N LEU A 138 6.52 -4.65 -14.10
CA LEU A 138 7.05 -6.02 -14.18
C LEU A 138 6.32 -6.88 -15.23
N HIS A 139 5.09 -6.53 -15.59
CA HIS A 139 4.26 -7.25 -16.56
C HIS A 139 4.15 -6.55 -17.92
N GLY A 140 5.02 -5.57 -18.18
CA GLY A 140 5.00 -4.74 -19.39
C GLY A 140 4.39 -3.36 -19.18
N PRO A 141 4.17 -2.60 -20.26
CA PRO A 141 3.55 -1.27 -20.18
C PRO A 141 2.16 -1.35 -19.56
N ALA A 142 1.92 -0.50 -18.56
CA ALA A 142 0.62 -0.40 -17.90
C ALA A 142 0.28 1.07 -17.64
N GLU A 143 -1.02 1.34 -17.59
CA GLU A 143 -1.55 2.67 -17.31
C GLU A 143 -1.92 2.78 -15.83
N PHE A 144 -1.51 3.89 -15.22
CA PHE A 144 -1.74 4.18 -13.82
C PHE A 144 -2.43 5.53 -13.67
N HIS A 145 -3.35 5.61 -12.72
CA HIS A 145 -3.76 6.88 -12.12
C HIS A 145 -2.83 7.22 -10.97
N CYS A 146 -2.37 8.47 -10.90
CA CYS A 146 -1.89 9.06 -9.67
C CYS A 146 -3.08 9.69 -8.94
N MET A 147 -3.30 9.29 -7.70
CA MET A 147 -4.37 9.79 -6.87
C MET A 147 -3.81 10.48 -5.65
N VAL A 148 -4.28 11.70 -5.38
CA VAL A 148 -3.82 12.53 -4.26
C VAL A 148 -4.92 12.70 -3.23
N LEU A 149 -4.58 12.62 -1.95
CA LEU A 149 -5.50 12.91 -0.85
C LEU A 149 -5.88 14.40 -0.86
N LYS A 150 -7.17 14.73 -1.04
CA LYS A 150 -7.66 16.12 -1.08
C LYS A 150 -8.58 16.49 0.09
N ALA A 151 -9.24 15.51 0.69
CA ALA A 151 -10.03 15.74 1.91
C ALA A 151 -9.19 15.36 3.13
N PRO A 152 -9.03 16.23 4.14
CA PRO A 152 -8.45 15.80 5.41
C PRO A 152 -9.31 14.67 5.97
N VAL A 153 -8.66 13.61 6.46
CA VAL A 153 -9.35 12.57 7.22
C VAL A 153 -9.81 13.23 8.51
N ILE A 154 -11.08 13.62 8.58
CA ILE A 154 -11.68 14.13 9.81
C ILE A 154 -11.89 12.91 10.71
N PRO A 155 -11.21 12.82 11.87
CA PRO A 155 -11.50 11.76 12.83
C PRO A 155 -12.92 11.98 13.35
N SER A 156 -13.77 10.97 13.24
CA SER A 156 -15.08 10.91 13.90
C SER A 156 -14.93 10.72 15.40
#